data_AF-A0A847LKJ7-F1
#
_entry.id   AF-A0A847LKJ7-F1
#
_cell.length_a   1.000
_cell.length_b   1.000
_cell.length_c   1.000
_cell.angle_alpha   90.00
_cell.angle_beta   90.00
_cell.angle_gamma   90.00
#
_symmetry.space_group_name_H-M   'P 1'
#
loop_
_entity.id
_entity.type
_entity.pdbx_description
1 polymer ?
#
loop_
_entity_poly.entity_id
_entity_poly.type
_entity_poly.pdbx_seq_one_letter_code
_entity_poly.pdbx_strand_id
1 'polypeptide(L)'
;MTTLSRILHRLESPDEGERIEALLELVRVQGPAPLDRLFRLATEDPSPGVRYYARRAFGSLKAAAGAGREGPAPAPPDAPGAAPAPGEEARLASLAQDLGALDPRRRLAAVRRAVADPAPTFVPLLAAALPRESSVEVRAALVAAIGRLGGPAETALLAPFLGDRDHRVRANAVDALAAIGSEEAIVQLIPAVQDPDHRVQTNAARALAGVEGTSIPRLLRALALDGEVWNRDAALHALDSLDAPFALRLLAEMARGDAVQRLRAKARACLERRATAGQALARHLLEGLPPEG
;
A
#
# COMPACT_ATOMS: atom_id res chain seq x y z
N MET A 1 8.89 16.27 31.34
CA MET A 1 8.59 15.98 29.92
C MET A 1 7.17 15.45 29.84
N THR A 2 6.33 15.95 28.93
CA THR A 2 4.98 15.41 28.73
C THR A 2 5.05 14.06 28.00
N THR A 3 4.00 13.23 28.11
CA THR A 3 3.89 11.94 27.41
C THR A 3 4.12 12.08 25.91
N LEU A 4 3.58 13.15 25.30
CA LEU A 4 3.78 13.46 23.88
C LEU A 4 5.25 13.78 23.55
N SER A 5 5.93 14.59 24.37
CA SER A 5 7.35 14.91 24.14
C SER A 5 8.25 13.68 24.19
N ARG A 6 7.97 12.71 25.06
CA ARG A 6 8.71 11.44 25.12
C ARG A 6 8.51 10.62 23.84
N ILE A 7 7.27 10.51 23.36
CA ILE A 7 6.96 9.78 22.12
C ILE A 7 7.65 10.43 20.91
N LEU A 8 7.58 11.76 20.80
CA LEU A 8 8.21 12.49 19.70
C LEU A 8 9.73 12.30 19.67
N HIS A 9 10.39 12.17 20.83
CA HIS A 9 11.82 11.88 20.90
C HIS A 9 12.15 10.47 20.41
N ARG A 10 11.35 9.46 20.79
CA ARG A 10 11.51 8.07 20.32
C ARG A 10 11.36 7.92 18.80
N LEU A 11 10.57 8.79 18.17
CA LEU A 11 10.46 8.83 16.70
C LEU A 11 11.76 9.24 15.99
N GLU A 12 12.75 9.75 16.70
CA GLU A 12 14.08 10.09 16.17
C GLU A 12 15.11 8.98 16.39
N SER A 13 14.71 7.87 17.02
CA SER A 13 15.60 6.74 17.30
C SER A 13 16.15 6.14 16.00
N PRO A 14 17.44 5.75 15.95
CA PRO A 14 17.97 4.98 14.84
C PRO A 14 17.33 3.59 14.76
N ASP A 15 16.79 3.07 15.87
CA ASP A 15 16.12 1.78 15.92
C ASP A 15 14.72 1.84 15.28
N GLU A 16 14.48 0.99 14.30
CA GLU A 16 13.20 0.90 13.61
C GLU A 16 12.06 0.47 14.53
N GLY A 17 12.29 -0.53 15.39
CA GLY A 17 11.28 -1.05 16.31
C GLY A 17 10.81 0.03 17.28
N GLU A 18 11.73 0.83 17.80
CA GLU A 18 11.43 1.94 18.69
C GLU A 18 10.59 3.03 18.00
N ARG A 19 10.89 3.36 16.74
CA ARG A 19 10.06 4.29 15.95
C ARG A 19 8.66 3.72 15.72
N ILE A 20 8.53 2.44 15.38
CA ILE A 20 7.23 1.77 15.19
C ILE A 20 6.42 1.78 16.48
N GLU A 21 7.01 1.42 17.62
CA GLU A 21 6.33 1.45 18.91
C GLU A 21 5.86 2.86 19.29
N ALA A 22 6.70 3.87 19.05
CA ALA A 22 6.34 5.26 19.29
C ALA A 22 5.17 5.72 18.40
N LEU A 23 5.11 5.29 17.13
CA LEU A 23 3.98 5.56 16.25
C LEU A 23 2.69 4.89 16.73
N LEU A 24 2.76 3.65 17.21
CA LEU A 24 1.62 2.94 17.78
C LEU A 24 1.13 3.56 19.10
N GLU A 25 2.05 4.05 19.93
CA GLU A 25 1.75 4.77 21.17
C GLU A 25 1.07 6.13 20.87
N LEU A 26 1.56 6.84 19.85
CA LEU A 26 1.10 8.18 19.49
C LEU A 26 -0.40 8.24 19.17
N VAL A 27 -0.93 7.23 18.47
CA VAL A 27 -2.35 7.18 18.08
C VAL A 27 -3.29 7.12 19.29
N ARG A 28 -2.78 6.71 20.45
CA ARG A 28 -3.56 6.57 21.70
C ARG A 28 -3.51 7.81 22.58
N VAL A 29 -2.63 8.77 22.28
CA VAL A 29 -2.45 9.98 23.08
C VAL A 29 -3.54 10.99 22.74
N GLN A 30 -4.23 11.48 23.76
CA GLN A 30 -5.15 12.62 23.61
C GLN A 30 -4.36 13.93 23.54
N GLY A 31 -4.60 14.74 22.52
CA GLY A 31 -3.93 16.02 22.34
C GLY A 31 -3.79 16.43 20.87
N PRO A 32 -3.11 17.57 20.59
CA PRO A 32 -2.88 18.03 19.23
C PRO A 32 -2.01 17.02 18.45
N ALA A 33 -2.51 16.56 17.31
CA ALA A 33 -1.82 15.58 16.48
C ALA A 33 -0.60 16.20 15.77
N PRO A 34 0.60 15.60 15.85
CA PRO A 34 1.80 16.11 15.20
C PRO A 34 1.84 15.70 13.71
N LEU A 35 0.84 16.16 12.94
CA LEU A 35 0.60 15.71 11.57
C LEU A 35 1.80 15.96 10.64
N ASP A 36 2.49 17.10 10.74
CA ASP A 36 3.66 17.39 9.89
C ASP A 36 4.84 16.44 10.15
N ARG A 37 5.02 16.02 11.41
CA ARG A 37 6.08 15.09 11.78
C ARG A 37 5.75 13.68 11.28
N LEU A 38 4.49 13.27 11.42
CA LEU A 38 4.00 12.01 10.88
C LEU A 38 4.08 11.95 9.36
N PHE A 39 3.76 13.05 8.68
CA PHE A 39 3.85 13.14 7.23
C PHE A 39 5.30 12.97 6.76
N ARG A 40 6.26 13.68 7.37
CA ARG A 40 7.69 13.50 7.05
C ARG A 40 8.15 12.06 7.27
N LEU A 41 7.81 11.45 8.40
CA LEU A 41 8.15 10.03 8.63
C LEU A 41 7.50 9.12 7.59
N ALA A 42 6.24 9.38 7.21
CA ALA A 42 5.55 8.63 6.17
C ALA A 42 6.24 8.74 4.80
N THR A 43 6.83 9.89 4.45
CA THR A 43 7.39 10.16 3.12
C THR A 43 8.90 9.96 3.01
N GLU A 44 9.63 10.07 4.11
CA GLU A 44 11.09 10.21 4.12
C GLU A 44 11.81 9.17 4.99
N ASP A 45 11.14 8.49 5.93
CA ASP A 45 11.82 7.50 6.78
C ASP A 45 12.45 6.39 5.92
N PRO A 46 13.69 5.95 6.20
CA PRO A 46 14.34 4.89 5.43
C PRO A 46 13.60 3.54 5.53
N SER A 47 12.99 3.21 6.67
CA SER A 47 12.27 1.95 6.85
C SER A 47 10.90 1.98 6.17
N PRO A 48 10.58 0.99 5.32
CA PRO A 48 9.23 0.78 4.81
C PRO A 48 8.19 0.57 5.92
N GLY A 49 8.53 -0.16 6.98
CA GLY A 49 7.66 -0.43 8.12
C GLY A 49 7.29 0.87 8.85
N VAL A 50 8.28 1.71 9.16
CA VAL A 50 8.04 3.01 9.81
C VAL A 50 7.18 3.91 8.93
N ARG A 51 7.44 3.98 7.62
CA ARG A 51 6.60 4.75 6.69
C ARG A 51 5.15 4.29 6.74
N TYR A 52 4.91 2.97 6.73
CA TYR A 52 3.57 2.40 6.83
C TYR A 52 2.87 2.81 8.14
N TYR A 53 3.51 2.60 9.29
CA TYR A 53 2.92 2.95 10.58
C TYR A 53 2.71 4.46 10.74
N ALA A 54 3.57 5.29 10.13
CA ALA A 54 3.43 6.74 10.14
C ALA A 54 2.21 7.20 9.32
N ARG A 55 1.98 6.62 8.13
CA ARG A 55 0.76 6.87 7.33
C ARG A 55 -0.51 6.44 8.07
N ARG A 56 -0.45 5.27 8.71
CA ARG A 56 -1.57 4.75 9.50
C ARG A 56 -1.90 5.67 10.67
N ALA A 57 -0.88 6.11 11.41
CA ALA A 57 -1.04 7.06 12.51
C ALA A 57 -1.56 8.41 12.01
N PHE A 58 -1.04 8.92 10.89
CA PHE A 58 -1.49 10.15 10.25
C PHE A 58 -2.97 10.08 9.88
N GLY A 59 -3.39 9.01 9.20
CA GLY A 59 -4.79 8.80 8.81
C GLY A 59 -5.73 8.71 10.01
N SER A 60 -5.35 7.94 11.03
CA SER A 60 -6.15 7.77 12.25
C SER A 60 -6.33 9.09 13.01
N LEU A 61 -5.26 9.87 13.17
CA LEU A 61 -5.31 11.13 13.91
C LEU A 61 -6.03 12.23 13.13
N LYS A 62 -5.89 12.25 11.79
CA LYS A 62 -6.64 13.16 10.92
C LYS A 62 -8.15 12.88 10.98
N ALA A 63 -8.55 11.59 10.97
CA ALA A 63 -9.95 11.20 11.12
C ALA A 63 -10.52 11.58 12.50
N ALA A 64 -9.76 11.35 13.58
CA ALA A 64 -10.16 11.72 14.94
C ALA A 64 -10.34 13.25 15.11
N ALA A 65 -9.49 14.05 14.46
CA ALA A 65 -9.63 15.51 14.45
C ALA A 65 -10.86 16.01 13.66
N GLY A 66 -11.30 15.25 12.65
CA GLY A 66 -12.48 15.56 11.84
C GLY A 66 -13.81 15.08 12.45
N ALA A 67 -13.82 13.96 13.17
CA ALA A 67 -15.01 13.34 13.76
C ALA A 67 -15.63 14.13 14.94
N GLY A 68 -14.96 15.17 15.45
CA GLY A 68 -15.50 16.09 16.46
C GLY A 68 -16.46 17.16 15.92
N ARG A 69 -16.83 17.12 14.62
CA ARG A 69 -17.75 18.08 13.97
C ARG A 69 -19.01 17.38 13.45
N GLU A 70 -19.88 16.91 14.34
CA GLU A 70 -21.27 16.58 13.98
C GLU A 70 -22.24 17.63 14.53
N GLY A 71 -22.78 18.46 13.60
CA GLY A 71 -23.96 19.34 13.75
C GLY A 71 -23.72 20.85 13.53
N PRO A 72 -24.66 21.64 12.92
CA PRO A 72 -25.65 21.36 11.88
C PRO A 72 -25.34 22.06 10.53
N ALA A 73 -25.77 21.47 9.40
CA ALA A 73 -25.71 21.99 8.01
C ALA A 73 -24.33 22.46 7.50
N PRO A 74 -24.03 22.36 6.18
CA PRO A 74 -22.75 22.83 5.67
C PRO A 74 -22.65 24.35 5.89
N ALA A 75 -21.70 24.75 6.73
CA ALA A 75 -21.30 26.15 6.83
C ALA A 75 -20.82 26.64 5.45
N PRO A 76 -21.06 27.92 5.10
CA PRO A 76 -20.66 28.49 3.81
C PRO A 76 -19.14 28.30 3.57
N PRO A 77 -18.69 28.32 2.30
CA PRO A 77 -17.36 27.88 1.85
C PRO A 77 -16.14 28.62 2.42
N ASP A 78 -16.30 29.48 3.43
CA ASP A 78 -15.27 30.37 3.96
C ASP A 78 -14.90 30.13 5.45
N ALA A 79 -15.17 28.94 6.02
CA ALA A 79 -14.66 28.60 7.35
C ALA A 79 -13.19 28.10 7.30
N PRO A 80 -12.26 28.67 8.09
CA PRO A 80 -10.83 28.48 7.89
C PRO A 80 -10.39 27.09 8.39
N GLY A 81 -10.26 26.13 7.48
CA GLY A 81 -9.14 25.20 7.57
C GLY A 81 -7.88 26.02 7.37
N ALA A 82 -6.88 25.87 8.26
CA ALA A 82 -5.67 26.68 8.30
C ALA A 82 -5.25 27.15 6.90
N ALA A 83 -5.42 28.45 6.63
CA ALA A 83 -5.04 29.05 5.36
C ALA A 83 -3.59 28.65 5.08
N PRO A 84 -3.26 28.19 3.87
CA PRO A 84 -1.89 27.84 3.54
C PRO A 84 -1.02 29.06 3.84
N ALA A 85 0.16 28.87 4.43
CA ALA A 85 1.06 29.99 4.65
C ALA A 85 1.23 30.77 3.33
N PRO A 86 1.45 32.10 3.31
CA PRO A 86 1.47 32.90 2.07
C PRO A 86 2.42 32.39 0.97
N GLY A 87 3.44 31.58 1.30
CA GLY A 87 4.27 30.87 0.31
C GLY A 87 3.67 29.56 -0.22
N GLU A 88 2.82 28.89 0.55
CA GLU A 88 2.13 27.65 0.18
C GLU A 88 0.99 27.90 -0.82
N GLU A 89 0.25 29.00 -0.71
CA GLU A 89 -0.74 29.39 -1.74
C GLU A 89 -0.10 29.57 -3.12
N ALA A 90 1.03 30.28 -3.18
CA ALA A 90 1.78 30.45 -4.41
C ALA A 90 2.31 29.12 -4.96
N ARG A 91 2.78 28.22 -4.08
CA ARG A 91 3.20 26.87 -4.45
C ARG A 91 2.04 26.04 -5.03
N LEU A 92 0.87 26.09 -4.40
CA LEU A 92 -0.34 25.40 -4.85
C LEU A 92 -0.81 25.93 -6.21
N ALA A 93 -0.87 27.25 -6.37
CA ALA A 93 -1.23 27.88 -7.62
C ALA A 93 -0.27 27.51 -8.76
N SER A 94 1.04 27.56 -8.49
CA SER A 94 2.07 27.15 -9.46
C SER A 94 1.96 25.69 -9.84
N LEU A 95 1.74 24.79 -8.87
CA LEU A 95 1.56 23.36 -9.13
C LEU A 95 0.30 23.11 -9.96
N ALA A 96 -0.83 23.72 -9.61
CA ALA A 96 -2.08 23.56 -10.34
C ALA A 96 -1.95 24.06 -11.80
N GLN A 97 -1.30 25.20 -12.01
CA GLN A 97 -1.04 25.73 -13.34
C GLN A 97 -0.17 24.77 -14.18
N ASP A 98 0.91 24.25 -13.59
CA ASP A 98 1.84 23.36 -14.30
C ASP A 98 1.21 21.99 -14.60
N LEU A 99 0.38 21.44 -13.71
CA LEU A 99 -0.39 20.21 -13.94
C LEU A 99 -1.47 20.40 -15.02
N GLY A 100 -2.02 21.61 -15.18
CA GLY A 100 -2.97 21.95 -16.24
C GLY A 100 -2.32 22.31 -17.59
N ALA A 101 -0.99 22.34 -17.68
CA ALA A 101 -0.30 22.73 -18.91
C ALA A 101 -0.54 21.74 -20.05
N LEU A 102 -0.62 22.23 -21.30
CA LEU A 102 -0.77 21.37 -22.48
C LEU A 102 0.45 20.46 -22.70
N ASP A 103 1.65 20.96 -22.37
CA ASP A 103 2.91 20.23 -22.52
C ASP A 103 3.08 19.15 -21.43
N PRO A 104 3.14 17.85 -21.79
CA PRO A 104 3.38 16.77 -20.84
C PRO A 104 4.67 16.90 -20.04
N ARG A 105 5.72 17.52 -20.61
CA ARG A 105 7.00 17.69 -19.89
C ARG A 105 6.86 18.65 -18.71
N ARG A 106 6.06 19.71 -18.89
CA ARG A 106 5.75 20.66 -17.82
C ARG A 106 4.90 20.01 -16.73
N ARG A 107 3.90 19.21 -17.10
CA ARG A 107 3.11 18.43 -16.12
C ARG A 107 3.98 17.46 -15.33
N LEU A 108 4.87 16.73 -16.01
CA LEU A 108 5.81 15.81 -15.37
C LEU A 108 6.76 16.52 -14.40
N ALA A 109 7.29 17.68 -14.79
CA ALA A 109 8.15 18.49 -13.93
C ALA A 109 7.40 18.95 -12.67
N ALA A 110 6.11 19.29 -12.80
CA ALA A 110 5.24 19.63 -11.69
C ALA A 110 5.11 18.46 -10.68
N VAL A 111 4.84 17.25 -11.18
CA VAL A 111 4.75 16.04 -10.36
C VAL A 111 6.07 15.77 -9.63
N ARG A 112 7.21 15.86 -10.35
CA ARG A 112 8.55 15.67 -9.75
C ARG A 112 8.83 16.69 -8.65
N ARG A 113 8.45 17.95 -8.85
CA ARG A 113 8.60 19.01 -7.85
C ARG A 113 7.74 18.73 -6.60
N ALA A 114 6.50 18.27 -6.78
CA ALA A 114 5.63 17.89 -5.67
C ALA A 114 6.18 16.72 -4.85
N VAL A 115 6.94 15.80 -5.48
CA VAL A 115 7.61 14.70 -4.77
C VAL A 115 8.90 15.16 -4.08
N ALA A 116 9.66 16.07 -4.71
CA ALA A 116 10.92 16.58 -4.18
C ALA A 116 10.73 17.49 -2.96
N ASP A 117 9.64 18.24 -2.91
CA ASP A 117 9.26 19.12 -1.81
C ASP A 117 7.81 18.80 -1.40
N PRO A 118 7.60 17.69 -0.65
CA PRO A 118 6.28 17.12 -0.43
C PRO A 118 5.44 17.95 0.54
N ALA A 119 4.17 18.15 0.17
CA ALA A 119 3.16 18.76 1.03
C ALA A 119 1.86 17.95 0.98
N PRO A 120 1.17 17.70 2.10
CA PRO A 120 -0.11 17.00 2.10
C PRO A 120 -1.17 17.67 1.21
N THR A 121 -1.10 19.00 1.09
CA THR A 121 -1.98 19.84 0.27
C THR A 121 -1.81 19.62 -1.24
N PHE A 122 -0.75 18.94 -1.68
CA PHE A 122 -0.55 18.58 -3.09
C PHE A 122 -1.34 17.34 -3.52
N VAL A 123 -1.67 16.44 -2.60
CA VAL A 123 -2.35 15.17 -2.92
C VAL A 123 -3.67 15.39 -3.67
N PRO A 124 -4.57 16.31 -3.25
CA PRO A 124 -5.80 16.58 -4.00
C PRO A 124 -5.58 17.08 -5.43
N LEU A 125 -4.55 17.90 -5.66
CA LEU A 125 -4.22 18.43 -7.00
C LEU A 125 -3.70 17.33 -7.92
N LEU A 126 -2.81 16.46 -7.40
CA LEU A 126 -2.31 15.30 -8.13
C LEU A 126 -3.45 14.32 -8.46
N ALA A 127 -4.31 14.04 -7.47
CA ALA A 127 -5.48 13.18 -7.62
C ALA A 127 -6.46 13.71 -8.67
N ALA A 128 -6.70 15.03 -8.71
CA ALA A 128 -7.58 15.66 -9.70
C ALA A 128 -7.00 15.63 -11.14
N ALA A 129 -5.68 15.65 -11.28
CA ALA A 129 -5.01 15.59 -12.58
C ALA A 129 -5.03 14.19 -13.21
N LEU A 130 -4.97 13.14 -12.37
CA LEU A 130 -4.79 11.75 -12.82
C LEU A 130 -5.84 11.23 -13.82
N PRO A 131 -7.16 11.41 -13.62
CA PRO A 131 -8.18 10.85 -14.52
C PRO A 131 -8.13 11.42 -15.95
N ARG A 132 -7.54 12.61 -16.13
CA ARG A 132 -7.48 13.32 -17.42
C ARG A 132 -6.12 13.17 -18.12
N GLU A 133 -5.16 12.47 -17.52
CA GLU A 133 -3.80 12.40 -18.03
C GLU A 133 -3.66 11.38 -19.17
N SER A 134 -3.38 11.88 -20.37
CA SER A 134 -3.19 11.06 -21.58
C SER A 134 -1.76 10.55 -21.73
N SER A 135 -0.76 11.30 -21.27
CA SER A 135 0.65 10.90 -21.34
C SER A 135 0.92 9.76 -20.36
N VAL A 136 1.36 8.63 -20.89
CA VAL A 136 1.73 7.45 -20.09
C VAL A 136 2.81 7.79 -19.05
N GLU A 137 3.79 8.62 -19.42
CA GLU A 137 4.87 9.00 -18.51
C GLU A 137 4.36 9.85 -17.34
N VAL A 138 3.51 10.84 -17.63
CA VAL A 138 2.93 11.69 -16.59
C VAL A 138 1.95 10.90 -15.71
N ARG A 139 1.15 10.02 -16.31
CA ARG A 139 0.21 9.15 -15.59
C ARG A 139 0.94 8.21 -14.63
N ALA A 140 2.00 7.54 -15.10
CA ALA A 140 2.84 6.71 -14.24
C ALA A 140 3.47 7.51 -13.10
N ALA A 141 3.91 8.75 -13.36
CA ALA A 141 4.46 9.63 -12.34
C ALA A 141 3.41 10.08 -11.32
N LEU A 142 2.19 10.42 -11.76
CA LEU A 142 1.07 10.78 -10.89
C LEU A 142 0.68 9.63 -9.97
N VAL A 143 0.51 8.41 -10.51
CA VAL A 143 0.22 7.20 -9.72
C VAL A 143 1.27 7.00 -8.63
N ALA A 144 2.56 7.06 -8.99
CA ALA A 144 3.65 6.91 -8.02
C ALA A 144 3.66 8.04 -6.97
N ALA A 145 3.46 9.29 -7.39
CA ALA A 145 3.44 10.44 -6.48
C ALA A 145 2.26 10.36 -5.51
N ILE A 146 1.06 10.00 -5.97
CA ILE A 146 -0.12 9.85 -5.13
C ILE A 146 0.07 8.71 -4.12
N GLY A 147 0.63 7.56 -4.53
CA GLY A 147 0.95 6.49 -3.58
C GLY A 147 1.99 6.92 -2.52
N ARG A 148 3.00 7.69 -2.93
CA ARG A 148 4.05 8.16 -2.02
C ARG A 148 3.58 9.24 -1.05
N LEU A 149 2.71 10.14 -1.48
CA LEU A 149 2.31 11.32 -0.71
C LEU A 149 0.93 11.16 -0.05
N GLY A 150 0.07 10.34 -0.64
CA GLY A 150 -1.27 10.04 -0.15
C GLY A 150 -1.29 8.99 0.95
N GLY A 151 -2.50 8.51 1.22
CA GLY A 151 -2.79 7.51 2.23
C GLY A 151 -3.99 6.64 1.84
N PRO A 152 -4.66 6.02 2.82
CA PRO A 152 -5.74 5.07 2.55
C PRO A 152 -6.89 5.61 1.70
N ALA A 153 -7.17 6.92 1.77
CA ALA A 153 -8.26 7.56 1.01
C ALA A 153 -8.04 7.50 -0.51
N GLU A 154 -6.80 7.40 -0.97
CA GLU A 154 -6.45 7.35 -2.39
C GLU A 154 -6.50 5.92 -2.98
N THR A 155 -6.79 4.90 -2.16
CA THR A 155 -6.84 3.49 -2.59
C THR A 155 -7.80 3.28 -3.77
N ALA A 156 -9.04 3.75 -3.65
CA ALA A 156 -10.06 3.60 -4.70
C ALA A 156 -9.71 4.35 -5.99
N LEU A 157 -8.95 5.46 -5.88
CA LEU A 157 -8.47 6.20 -7.04
C LEU A 157 -7.35 5.45 -7.77
N LEU A 158 -6.47 4.77 -7.03
CA LEU A 158 -5.28 4.11 -7.58
C LEU A 158 -5.56 2.68 -8.08
N ALA A 159 -6.51 1.96 -7.45
CA ALA A 159 -6.83 0.58 -7.80
C ALA A 159 -7.11 0.33 -9.30
N PRO A 160 -7.86 1.19 -10.02
CA PRO A 160 -8.09 1.00 -11.46
C PRO A 160 -6.81 0.96 -12.30
N PHE A 161 -5.71 1.57 -11.84
CA PHE A 161 -4.43 1.61 -12.56
C PHE A 161 -3.65 0.30 -12.50
N LEU A 162 -4.07 -0.66 -11.66
CA LEU A 162 -3.60 -2.04 -11.73
C LEU A 162 -4.01 -2.74 -13.03
N GLY A 163 -5.00 -2.21 -13.75
CA GLY A 163 -5.44 -2.70 -15.07
C GLY A 163 -5.02 -1.80 -16.24
N ASP A 164 -4.10 -0.85 -16.05
CA ASP A 164 -3.67 0.07 -17.12
C ASP A 164 -3.02 -0.71 -18.29
N ARG A 165 -3.21 -0.20 -19.51
CA ARG A 165 -2.61 -0.80 -20.72
C ARG A 165 -1.08 -0.79 -20.69
N ASP A 166 -0.49 0.22 -20.06
CA ASP A 166 0.96 0.33 -19.93
C ASP A 166 1.45 -0.36 -18.66
N HIS A 167 2.36 -1.33 -18.83
CA HIS A 167 2.93 -2.12 -17.73
C HIS A 167 3.70 -1.27 -16.71
N ARG A 168 4.19 -0.07 -17.08
CA ARG A 168 4.86 0.83 -16.14
C ARG A 168 3.87 1.55 -15.24
N VAL A 169 2.69 1.88 -15.75
CA VAL A 169 1.61 2.42 -14.92
C VAL A 169 1.13 1.35 -13.94
N ARG A 170 0.92 0.10 -14.40
CA ARG A 170 0.55 -1.01 -13.52
C ARG A 170 1.57 -1.27 -12.42
N ALA A 171 2.87 -1.31 -12.76
CA ALA A 171 3.94 -1.53 -11.79
C ALA A 171 3.97 -0.42 -10.73
N ASN A 172 3.78 0.83 -11.15
CA ASN A 172 3.70 1.96 -10.23
C ASN A 172 2.42 1.93 -9.38
N ALA A 173 1.30 1.43 -9.90
CA ALA A 173 0.07 1.27 -9.13
C ALA A 173 0.23 0.22 -8.02
N VAL A 174 0.93 -0.88 -8.31
CA VAL A 174 1.31 -1.88 -7.30
C VAL A 174 2.16 -1.24 -6.21
N ASP A 175 3.25 -0.56 -6.59
CA ASP A 175 4.14 0.09 -5.62
C ASP A 175 3.41 1.18 -4.81
N ALA A 176 2.50 1.92 -5.44
CA ALA A 176 1.70 2.96 -4.81
C ALA A 176 0.73 2.40 -3.75
N LEU A 177 -0.02 1.35 -4.09
CA LEU A 177 -0.94 0.68 -3.17
C LEU A 177 -0.19 -0.04 -2.05
N ALA A 178 0.97 -0.64 -2.36
CA ALA A 178 1.86 -1.21 -1.35
C ALA A 178 2.38 -0.14 -0.37
N ALA A 179 2.74 1.04 -0.88
CA ALA A 179 3.19 2.16 -0.05
C ALA A 179 2.06 2.73 0.83
N ILE A 180 0.81 2.71 0.35
CA ILE A 180 -0.37 3.04 1.17
C ILE A 180 -0.56 1.99 2.28
N GLY A 181 -0.43 0.71 1.93
CA GLY A 181 -0.39 -0.41 2.88
C GLY A 181 -1.68 -0.68 3.65
N SER A 182 -2.77 0.04 3.37
CA SER A 182 -4.09 -0.23 3.97
C SER A 182 -4.56 -1.64 3.60
N GLU A 183 -5.36 -2.29 4.45
CA GLU A 183 -5.87 -3.63 4.16
C GLU A 183 -6.59 -3.68 2.81
N GLU A 184 -7.39 -2.67 2.51
CA GLU A 184 -8.04 -2.52 1.19
C GLU A 184 -7.00 -2.43 0.06
N ALA A 185 -5.95 -1.61 0.21
CA ALA A 185 -4.92 -1.48 -0.82
C ALA A 185 -4.16 -2.80 -1.04
N ILE A 186 -3.86 -3.53 0.02
CA ILE A 186 -3.19 -4.84 -0.06
C ILE A 186 -4.07 -5.88 -0.74
N VAL A 187 -5.39 -5.88 -0.48
CA VAL A 187 -6.34 -6.75 -1.20
C VAL A 187 -6.31 -6.46 -2.71
N GLN A 188 -6.24 -5.20 -3.11
CA GLN A 188 -6.18 -4.86 -4.53
C GLN A 188 -4.92 -5.42 -5.22
N LEU A 189 -3.83 -5.69 -4.50
CA LEU A 189 -2.58 -6.20 -5.11
C LEU A 189 -2.63 -7.68 -5.52
N ILE A 190 -3.60 -8.45 -5.00
CA ILE A 190 -3.66 -9.90 -5.21
C ILE A 190 -3.66 -10.27 -6.70
N PRO A 191 -4.50 -9.70 -7.57
CA PRO A 191 -4.52 -10.08 -8.98
C PRO A 191 -3.20 -9.76 -9.70
N ALA A 192 -2.44 -8.76 -9.24
CA ALA A 192 -1.22 -8.29 -9.89
C ALA A 192 -0.05 -9.31 -9.80
N VAL A 193 -0.13 -10.32 -8.92
CA VAL A 193 0.83 -11.43 -8.90
C VAL A 193 0.76 -12.32 -10.15
N GLN A 194 -0.33 -12.21 -10.91
CA GLN A 194 -0.56 -12.92 -12.17
C GLN A 194 -0.39 -12.02 -13.40
N ASP A 195 0.11 -10.80 -13.22
CA ASP A 195 0.33 -9.88 -14.34
C ASP A 195 1.33 -10.48 -15.35
N PRO A 196 1.08 -10.33 -16.66
CA PRO A 196 2.01 -10.84 -17.69
C PRO A 196 3.37 -10.14 -17.67
N ASP A 197 3.47 -8.94 -17.09
CA ASP A 197 4.74 -8.23 -16.92
C ASP A 197 5.45 -8.68 -15.64
N HIS A 198 6.67 -9.20 -15.80
CA HIS A 198 7.48 -9.71 -14.71
C HIS A 198 7.75 -8.68 -13.60
N ARG A 199 7.86 -7.39 -13.94
CA ARG A 199 8.10 -6.35 -12.93
C ARG A 199 6.86 -6.10 -12.09
N VAL A 200 5.67 -6.08 -12.71
CA VAL A 200 4.40 -5.97 -11.99
C VAL A 200 4.22 -7.15 -11.03
N GLN A 201 4.42 -8.37 -11.53
CA GLN A 201 4.36 -9.60 -10.73
C GLN A 201 5.32 -9.56 -9.54
N THR A 202 6.60 -9.22 -9.79
CA THR A 202 7.63 -9.17 -8.74
C THR A 202 7.31 -8.12 -7.69
N ASN A 203 6.84 -6.94 -8.11
CA ASN A 203 6.43 -5.87 -7.20
C ASN A 203 5.25 -6.33 -6.31
N ALA A 204 4.27 -7.01 -6.89
CA ALA A 204 3.08 -7.47 -6.17
C ALA A 204 3.45 -8.56 -5.14
N ALA A 205 4.26 -9.54 -5.54
CA ALA A 205 4.76 -10.58 -4.65
C ALA A 205 5.56 -9.98 -3.48
N ARG A 206 6.47 -9.04 -3.77
CA ARG A 206 7.25 -8.33 -2.74
C ARG A 206 6.35 -7.52 -1.80
N ALA A 207 5.36 -6.82 -2.34
CA ALA A 207 4.43 -6.03 -1.55
C ALA A 207 3.64 -6.92 -0.58
N LEU A 208 3.09 -8.04 -1.06
CA LEU A 208 2.37 -8.99 -0.23
C LEU A 208 3.27 -9.68 0.82
N ALA A 209 4.56 -9.90 0.50
CA ALA A 209 5.54 -10.44 1.45
C ALA A 209 5.96 -9.45 2.54
N GLY A 210 6.01 -8.16 2.22
CA GLY A 210 6.42 -7.10 3.14
C GLY A 210 5.33 -6.61 4.08
N VAL A 211 4.09 -7.08 3.96
CA VAL A 211 3.01 -6.71 4.87
C VAL A 211 3.12 -7.53 6.16
N GLU A 212 3.70 -6.92 7.18
CA GLU A 212 3.75 -7.49 8.53
C GLU A 212 2.39 -7.33 9.23
N GLY A 213 1.75 -8.46 9.57
CA GLY A 213 0.52 -8.46 10.36
C GLY A 213 -0.34 -9.72 10.23
N THR A 214 -1.37 -9.81 11.07
CA THR A 214 -2.36 -10.89 11.12
C THR A 214 -3.34 -10.92 9.93
N SER A 215 -3.32 -9.90 9.07
CA SER A 215 -4.26 -9.76 7.94
C SER A 215 -3.87 -10.60 6.73
N ILE A 216 -2.58 -10.71 6.38
CA ILE A 216 -2.12 -11.47 5.21
C ILE A 216 -2.51 -12.95 5.29
N PRO A 217 -2.25 -13.68 6.41
CA PRO A 217 -2.67 -15.08 6.50
C PRO A 217 -4.18 -15.26 6.41
N ARG A 218 -4.97 -14.36 6.99
CA ARG A 218 -6.44 -14.40 6.89
C ARG A 218 -6.91 -14.15 5.46
N LEU A 219 -6.34 -13.15 4.79
CA LEU A 219 -6.69 -12.77 3.44
C LEU A 219 -6.32 -13.86 2.43
N LEU A 220 -5.07 -14.36 2.46
CA LEU A 220 -4.62 -15.44 1.60
C LEU A 220 -5.42 -16.72 1.85
N ARG A 221 -5.81 -17.00 3.09
CA ARG A 221 -6.74 -18.09 3.39
C ARG A 221 -8.11 -17.88 2.77
N ALA A 222 -8.69 -16.69 2.89
CA ALA A 222 -10.00 -16.39 2.30
C ALA A 222 -9.96 -16.61 0.77
N LEU A 223 -8.92 -16.15 0.09
CA LEU A 223 -8.77 -16.31 -1.36
C LEU A 223 -8.47 -17.74 -1.77
N ALA A 224 -7.63 -18.46 -1.03
CA ALA A 224 -7.31 -19.86 -1.28
C ALA A 224 -8.53 -20.78 -1.12
N LEU A 225 -9.54 -20.34 -0.37
CA LEU A 225 -10.80 -21.04 -0.14
C LEU A 225 -11.98 -20.40 -0.89
N ASP A 226 -11.73 -19.43 -1.76
CA ASP A 226 -12.77 -18.68 -2.47
C ASP A 226 -13.44 -19.54 -3.56
N GLY A 227 -14.71 -19.24 -3.86
CA GLY A 227 -15.45 -19.94 -4.91
C GLY A 227 -14.86 -19.74 -6.30
N GLU A 228 -14.29 -18.56 -6.55
CA GLU A 228 -13.72 -18.21 -7.85
C GLU A 228 -12.33 -18.82 -8.06
N VAL A 229 -12.15 -19.49 -9.20
CA VAL A 229 -10.90 -20.19 -9.53
C VAL A 229 -9.72 -19.22 -9.64
N TRP A 230 -9.96 -17.99 -10.11
CA TRP A 230 -8.91 -16.99 -10.28
C TRP A 230 -8.37 -16.49 -8.94
N ASN A 231 -9.24 -16.32 -7.93
CA ASN A 231 -8.83 -15.96 -6.57
C ASN A 231 -7.90 -17.01 -5.97
N ARG A 232 -8.28 -18.29 -6.11
CA ARG A 232 -7.46 -19.41 -5.62
C ARG A 232 -6.12 -19.49 -6.34
N ASP A 233 -6.07 -19.31 -7.67
CA ASP A 233 -4.82 -19.33 -8.44
C ASP A 233 -3.90 -18.15 -8.09
N ALA A 234 -4.46 -16.97 -7.83
CA ALA A 234 -3.72 -15.80 -7.36
C ALA A 234 -3.20 -16.01 -5.93
N ALA A 235 -4.02 -16.56 -5.04
CA ALA A 235 -3.60 -16.94 -3.69
C ALA A 235 -2.45 -17.95 -3.74
N LEU A 236 -2.54 -18.97 -4.60
CA LEU A 236 -1.49 -19.97 -4.78
C LEU A 236 -0.16 -19.33 -5.21
N HIS A 237 -0.20 -18.39 -6.16
CA HIS A 237 1.00 -17.64 -6.57
C HIS A 237 1.60 -16.81 -5.44
N ALA A 238 0.75 -16.10 -4.69
CA ALA A 238 1.20 -15.33 -3.54
C ALA A 238 1.82 -16.26 -2.48
N LEU A 239 1.17 -17.38 -2.17
CA LEU A 239 1.65 -18.38 -1.22
C LEU A 239 2.98 -19.01 -1.66
N ASP A 240 3.18 -19.30 -2.94
CA ASP A 240 4.45 -19.82 -3.48
C ASP A 240 5.59 -18.80 -3.34
N SER A 241 5.27 -17.51 -3.38
CA SER A 241 6.24 -16.42 -3.22
C SER A 241 6.59 -16.15 -1.75
N LEU A 242 5.81 -16.66 -0.80
CA LEU A 242 5.99 -16.40 0.63
C LEU A 242 6.80 -17.51 1.31
N ASP A 243 7.90 -17.14 1.95
CA ASP A 243 8.67 -18.06 2.79
C ASP A 243 8.15 -18.10 4.23
N ALA A 244 6.93 -18.63 4.41
CA ALA A 244 6.27 -18.66 5.71
C ALA A 244 5.57 -20.00 6.02
N PRO A 245 5.61 -20.50 7.28
CA PRO A 245 4.96 -21.76 7.65
C PRO A 245 3.46 -21.81 7.36
N PHE A 246 2.73 -20.69 7.52
CA PHE A 246 1.30 -20.65 7.21
C PHE A 246 1.05 -20.83 5.70
N ALA A 247 1.95 -20.32 4.86
CA ALA A 247 1.81 -20.42 3.41
C ALA A 247 1.93 -21.88 2.95
N LEU A 248 2.92 -22.60 3.49
CA LEU A 248 3.08 -24.05 3.25
C LEU A 248 1.84 -24.84 3.68
N ARG A 249 1.24 -24.49 4.83
CA ARG A 249 0.02 -25.16 5.32
C ARG A 249 -1.17 -24.93 4.38
N LEU A 250 -1.35 -23.71 3.88
CA LEU A 250 -2.41 -23.40 2.91
C LEU A 250 -2.16 -24.08 1.56
N LEU A 251 -0.92 -24.12 1.07
CA LEU A 251 -0.57 -24.89 -0.12
C LEU A 251 -0.91 -26.38 0.04
N ALA A 252 -0.67 -26.96 1.22
CA ALA A 252 -1.04 -28.34 1.51
C ALA A 252 -2.57 -28.55 1.57
N GLU A 253 -3.32 -27.59 2.10
CA GLU A 253 -4.80 -27.60 2.09
C GLU A 253 -5.34 -27.57 0.66
N MET A 254 -4.80 -26.68 -0.19
CA MET A 254 -5.15 -26.60 -1.61
C MET A 254 -4.76 -27.87 -2.37
N ALA A 255 -3.55 -28.40 -2.16
CA ALA A 255 -3.09 -29.63 -2.81
C ALA A 255 -3.96 -30.84 -2.49
N ARG A 256 -4.49 -30.91 -1.26
CA ARG A 256 -5.35 -32.01 -0.80
C ARG A 256 -6.76 -31.95 -1.41
N GLY A 257 -7.32 -30.75 -1.57
CA GLY A 257 -8.77 -30.61 -1.71
C GLY A 257 -9.31 -29.54 -2.66
N ASP A 258 -8.47 -28.76 -3.36
CA ASP A 258 -9.01 -27.79 -4.33
C ASP A 258 -9.85 -28.53 -5.38
N ALA A 259 -11.03 -28.03 -5.70
CA ALA A 259 -11.91 -28.66 -6.69
C ALA A 259 -11.25 -28.78 -8.07
N VAL A 260 -10.33 -27.88 -8.42
CA VAL A 260 -9.67 -27.83 -9.73
C VAL A 260 -8.34 -28.60 -9.68
N GLN A 261 -8.25 -29.68 -10.46
CA GLN A 261 -7.05 -30.55 -10.52
C GLN A 261 -5.76 -29.79 -10.80
N ARG A 262 -5.80 -28.81 -11.72
CA ARG A 262 -4.62 -27.98 -12.04
C ARG A 262 -4.09 -27.19 -10.84
N LEU A 263 -4.97 -26.72 -9.96
CA LEU A 263 -4.57 -25.95 -8.77
C LEU A 263 -4.01 -26.89 -7.70
N ARG A 264 -4.61 -28.07 -7.52
CA ARG A 264 -4.05 -29.12 -6.65
C ARG A 264 -2.62 -29.48 -7.05
N ALA A 265 -2.41 -29.76 -8.33
CA ALA A 265 -1.11 -30.11 -8.89
C ALA A 265 -0.09 -28.96 -8.75
N LYS A 266 -0.49 -27.71 -9.06
CA LYS A 266 0.38 -26.54 -8.84
C LYS A 266 0.79 -26.40 -7.38
N ALA A 267 -0.14 -26.52 -6.43
CA ALA A 267 0.16 -26.37 -5.00
C ALA A 267 1.09 -27.48 -4.50
N ARG A 268 0.88 -28.73 -4.95
CA ARG A 268 1.76 -29.87 -4.68
C ARG A 268 3.17 -29.63 -5.23
N ALA A 269 3.28 -29.18 -6.48
CA ALA A 269 4.56 -28.85 -7.11
C ALA A 269 5.31 -27.72 -6.37
N CYS A 270 4.61 -26.74 -5.81
CA CYS A 270 5.24 -25.72 -4.96
C CYS A 270 5.88 -26.35 -3.71
N LEU A 271 5.13 -27.20 -3.01
CA LEU A 271 5.63 -27.94 -1.85
C LEU A 271 6.81 -28.85 -2.20
N GLU A 272 6.77 -29.54 -3.35
CA GLU A 272 7.87 -30.38 -3.83
C GLU A 272 9.14 -29.57 -4.06
N ARG A 273 9.05 -28.40 -4.74
CA ARG A 273 10.20 -27.49 -4.90
C ARG A 273 10.78 -27.08 -3.55
N ARG A 274 9.94 -26.67 -2.60
CA ARG A 274 10.37 -26.27 -1.25
C ARG A 274 11.02 -27.42 -0.46
N ALA A 275 10.47 -28.63 -0.57
CA ALA A 275 11.02 -29.82 0.07
C ALA A 275 12.39 -30.19 -0.53
N THR A 276 12.55 -30.12 -1.85
CA THR A 276 13.84 -30.33 -2.52
C THR A 276 14.88 -29.27 -2.15
N ALA A 277 14.44 -28.04 -1.86
CA ALA A 277 15.29 -26.98 -1.33
C ALA A 277 15.62 -27.13 0.18
N GLY A 278 15.20 -28.22 0.83
CA GLY A 278 15.55 -28.54 2.21
C GLY A 278 14.56 -28.07 3.28
N GLN A 279 13.39 -27.53 2.91
CA GLN A 279 12.39 -27.14 3.90
C GLN A 279 11.69 -28.37 4.52
N ALA A 280 12.04 -28.70 5.76
CA ALA A 280 11.52 -29.87 6.48
C ALA A 280 9.98 -29.87 6.61
N LEU A 281 9.37 -28.70 6.85
CA LEU A 281 7.92 -28.60 6.95
C LEU A 281 7.22 -28.93 5.62
N ALA A 282 7.77 -28.48 4.49
CA ALA A 282 7.21 -28.80 3.17
C ALA A 282 7.26 -30.32 2.91
N ARG A 283 8.39 -30.97 3.24
CA ARG A 283 8.55 -32.43 3.13
C ARG A 283 7.52 -33.19 3.96
N HIS A 284 7.37 -32.82 5.23
CA HIS A 284 6.39 -33.43 6.13
C HIS A 284 4.94 -33.26 5.62
N LEU A 285 4.61 -32.08 5.10
CA LEU A 285 3.28 -31.83 4.54
C LEU A 285 2.99 -32.68 3.30
N LEU A 286 3.99 -32.90 2.42
CA LEU A 286 3.86 -33.76 1.24
C LEU A 286 3.58 -35.23 1.59
N GLU A 287 4.21 -35.76 2.64
CA GLU A 287 3.99 -37.13 3.12
C GLU A 287 2.53 -37.37 3.54
N GLY A 288 1.84 -36.32 3.97
CA GLY A 288 0.42 -36.34 4.36
C GLY A 288 -0.57 -36.00 3.23
N LEU A 289 -0.12 -35.92 1.97
CA LEU A 289 -0.99 -35.70 0.81
C LEU A 289 -1.40 -37.01 0.13
N PRO A 290 -2.62 -37.08 -0.44
CA PRO A 290 -3.01 -38.22 -1.26
C PRO A 290 -2.11 -38.34 -2.52
N PRO A 291 -1.95 -39.55 -3.09
CA PRO A 291 -1.25 -39.75 -4.35
C PRO A 291 -1.96 -39.01 -5.49
N GLU A 292 -1.21 -38.60 -6.52
CA GLU A 292 -1.79 -37.96 -7.71
C GLU A 292 -2.73 -38.94 -8.43
N GLY A 293 -3.99 -38.53 -8.58
CA GLY A 293 -5.01 -39.19 -9.37
C GLY A 293 -5.31 -38.44 -10.65
#